data_AF-A0A139WWL1-F1
#
_entry.id   AF-A0A139WWL1-F1
#
_cell.length_a   1.000
_cell.length_b   1.000
_cell.length_c   1.000
_cell.angle_alpha   90.00
_cell.angle_beta   90.00
_cell.angle_gamma   90.00
#
_symmetry.space_group_name_H-M   'P 1'
#
loop_
_entity.id
_entity.type
_entity.pdbx_description
1 polymer ?
#
loop_
_entity_poly.entity_id
_entity_poly.type
_entity_poly.pdbx_seq_one_letter_code
_entity_poly.pdbx_strand_id
1 'polypeptide(L)'
;MAQKSLPPVQNGSTGEAVRFLQQLLIVFGKLSNSDFDAIFGSNTENAVKEFQREQNLTVDGKVGPQTWAALGNQTKNTCAQFQ
;
A
#
# COMPACT_ATOMS: atom_id res chain seq x y z
N MET A 1 10.06 21.82 12.01
CA MET A 1 10.97 20.81 11.42
C MET A 1 10.32 19.45 11.57
N ALA A 2 9.67 18.93 10.53
CA ALA A 2 9.33 17.52 10.34
C ALA A 2 8.58 17.48 9.00
N GLN A 3 9.28 17.18 7.92
CA GLN A 3 8.60 16.74 6.71
C GLN A 3 7.78 15.54 7.16
N LYS A 4 6.45 15.62 7.14
CA LYS A 4 5.55 14.53 7.53
C LYS A 4 5.57 13.47 6.42
N SER A 5 6.77 13.00 6.07
CA SER A 5 7.00 11.77 5.35
C SER A 5 6.38 10.69 6.23
N LEU A 6 5.28 10.12 5.75
CA LEU A 6 4.62 8.99 6.39
C LEU A 6 5.70 7.96 6.74
N PRO A 7 5.76 7.49 8.00
CA PRO A 7 6.77 6.52 8.38
C PRO A 7 6.67 5.31 7.46
N PRO A 8 7.81 4.71 7.07
CA PRO A 8 7.80 3.53 6.23
C PRO A 8 7.00 2.43 6.91
N VAL A 9 5.92 1.98 6.26
CA VAL A 9 5.07 0.93 6.79
C VAL A 9 5.69 -0.40 6.39
N GLN A 10 5.93 -1.28 7.36
CA GLN A 10 6.58 -2.57 7.16
C GLN A 10 5.86 -3.66 7.96
N ASN A 11 6.25 -4.92 7.79
CA ASN A 11 5.71 -6.04 8.56
C ASN A 11 5.70 -5.77 10.07
N GLY A 12 4.54 -5.95 10.70
CA GLY A 12 4.29 -5.61 12.10
C GLY A 12 3.95 -4.14 12.37
N SER A 13 3.94 -3.27 11.35
CA SER A 13 3.41 -1.91 11.48
C SER A 13 1.89 -1.94 11.55
N THR A 14 1.32 -1.05 12.35
CA THR A 14 -0.12 -0.92 12.55
C THR A 14 -0.54 0.55 12.50
N GLY A 15 -1.81 0.79 12.14
CA GLY A 15 -2.41 2.13 12.17
C GLY A 15 -3.08 2.54 10.87
N GLU A 16 -3.46 3.82 10.78
CA GLU A 16 -4.25 4.34 9.65
C GLU A 16 -3.54 4.17 8.31
N ALA A 17 -2.22 4.33 8.26
CA ALA A 17 -1.46 4.12 7.04
C ALA A 17 -1.62 2.68 6.50
N VAL A 18 -1.60 1.67 7.35
CA VAL A 18 -1.83 0.27 6.95
C VAL A 18 -3.26 0.09 6.46
N ARG A 19 -4.25 0.69 7.12
CA ARG A 19 -5.65 0.64 6.67
C ARG A 19 -5.79 1.20 5.26
N PHE A 20 -5.24 2.38 5.00
CA PHE A 20 -5.26 2.97 3.66
C PHE A 20 -4.62 2.03 2.64
N LEU A 21 -3.46 1.46 2.95
CA LEU A 21 -2.79 0.51 2.07
C LEU A 21 -3.64 -0.74 1.80
N GLN A 22 -4.22 -1.35 2.82
CA GLN A 22 -5.08 -2.54 2.68
C GLN A 22 -6.32 -2.22 1.85
N GLN A 23 -6.96 -1.06 2.06
CA GLN A 23 -8.10 -0.62 1.25
C GLN A 23 -7.73 -0.50 -0.22
N LEU A 24 -6.55 0.04 -0.52
CA LEU A 24 -6.04 0.11 -1.89
C LEU A 24 -5.79 -1.27 -2.49
N LEU A 25 -5.11 -2.15 -1.74
CA LEU A 25 -4.85 -3.52 -2.19
C LEU A 25 -6.15 -4.30 -2.45
N ILE A 26 -7.19 -4.08 -1.65
CA ILE A 26 -8.54 -4.62 -1.87
C ILE A 26 -9.14 -4.06 -3.16
N VAL A 27 -9.07 -2.74 -3.38
CA VAL A 27 -9.56 -2.11 -4.62
C VAL A 27 -8.82 -2.63 -5.85
N PHE A 28 -7.52 -2.93 -5.72
CA PHE A 28 -6.72 -3.55 -6.78
C PHE A 28 -6.95 -5.06 -6.92
N GLY A 29 -7.78 -5.67 -6.07
CA GLY A 29 -8.05 -7.11 -6.09
C GLY A 29 -6.86 -7.97 -5.64
N LYS A 30 -5.86 -7.37 -4.98
CA LYS A 30 -4.65 -8.03 -4.47
C LYS A 30 -4.83 -8.58 -3.04
N LEU A 31 -5.84 -8.10 -2.31
CA LEU A 31 -6.11 -8.49 -0.92
C LEU A 31 -7.62 -8.70 -0.71
N SER A 32 -7.99 -9.60 0.20
CA SER A 32 -9.38 -9.82 0.56
C SER A 32 -9.86 -8.82 1.62
N ASN A 33 -11.15 -8.49 1.61
CA ASN A 33 -11.77 -7.64 2.64
C ASN A 33 -11.58 -8.17 4.07
N SER A 34 -11.39 -9.49 4.21
CA SER A 34 -11.18 -10.14 5.51
C SER A 34 -9.83 -9.85 6.15
N ASP A 35 -8.84 -9.37 5.38
CA ASP A 35 -7.49 -9.03 5.87
C ASP A 35 -7.37 -7.52 6.23
N PHE A 36 -8.49 -6.79 6.30
CA PHE A 36 -8.54 -5.36 6.62
C PHE A 36 -8.46 -5.07 8.12
N ASP A 37 -7.38 -5.50 8.77
CA ASP A 37 -7.23 -5.41 10.22
C ASP A 37 -6.39 -4.21 10.69
N ALA A 38 -5.99 -3.30 9.79
CA ALA A 38 -5.03 -2.21 10.09
C ALA A 38 -3.64 -2.73 10.52
N ILE A 39 -3.34 -4.00 10.28
CA ILE A 39 -2.12 -4.70 10.69
C ILE A 39 -1.41 -5.21 9.46
N PHE A 40 -0.14 -4.85 9.33
CA PHE A 40 0.68 -5.30 8.21
C PHE A 40 1.17 -6.72 8.50
N GLY A 41 0.39 -7.71 8.06
CA GLY A 41 0.75 -9.13 8.13
C GLY A 41 1.38 -9.66 6.85
N SER A 42 1.65 -10.98 6.81
CA SER A 42 2.28 -11.65 5.67
C SER A 42 1.48 -11.54 4.36
N ASN A 43 0.14 -11.57 4.44
CA ASN A 43 -0.73 -11.41 3.27
C ASN A 43 -0.58 -10.01 2.65
N THR A 44 -0.62 -8.97 3.50
CA THR A 44 -0.39 -7.58 3.07
C THR A 44 1.02 -7.38 2.53
N GLU A 45 2.02 -7.97 3.18
CA GLU A 45 3.42 -7.92 2.70
C GLU A 45 3.56 -8.50 1.30
N ASN A 46 2.95 -9.67 1.05
CA ASN A 46 3.05 -10.33 -0.25
C ASN A 46 2.37 -9.49 -1.35
N ALA A 47 1.20 -8.91 -1.04
CA ALA A 47 0.47 -8.04 -1.95
C ALA A 47 1.24 -6.73 -2.24
N VAL A 48 1.91 -6.16 -1.24
CA VAL A 48 2.81 -5.00 -1.40
C VAL A 48 4.02 -5.35 -2.27
N LYS A 49 4.64 -6.51 -2.04
CA LYS A 49 5.78 -6.96 -2.82
C LYS A 49 5.42 -7.14 -4.29
N GLU A 50 4.24 -7.70 -4.56
CA GLU A 50 3.73 -7.84 -5.92
C GLU A 50 3.47 -6.48 -6.57
N PHE A 51 2.82 -5.55 -5.86
CA PHE A 51 2.62 -4.18 -6.34
C PHE A 51 3.95 -3.47 -6.63
N GLN A 52 4.93 -3.60 -5.75
CA GLN A 52 6.27 -3.03 -5.94
C GLN A 52 6.95 -3.62 -7.19
N ARG A 53 6.78 -4.92 -7.44
CA ARG A 53 7.30 -5.57 -8.65
C ARG A 53 6.62 -5.03 -9.91
N GLU A 54 5.30 -4.87 -9.90
CA GLU A 54 4.54 -4.31 -11.04
C GLU A 54 4.95 -2.86 -11.34
N GLN A 55 5.19 -2.08 -10.30
CA GLN A 55 5.62 -0.68 -10.42
C GLN A 55 7.13 -0.52 -10.66
N ASN A 56 7.89 -1.62 -10.85
CA ASN A 56 9.35 -1.61 -11.00
C ASN A 56 10.08 -0.87 -9.87
N LEU A 57 9.53 -0.95 -8.65
CA LEU A 57 10.12 -0.40 -7.43
C LEU A 57 10.93 -1.47 -6.68
N THR A 58 11.74 -1.04 -5.72
CA THR A 58 12.44 -1.96 -4.81
C THR A 58 11.44 -2.78 -4.00
N VAL A 59 11.45 -4.09 -4.21
CA VAL A 59 10.56 -5.07 -3.56
C VAL A 59 11.06 -5.40 -2.15
N ASP A 60 11.16 -4.39 -1.29
CA ASP A 60 11.63 -4.55 0.10
C ASP A 60 10.50 -5.00 1.04
N GLY A 61 9.25 -4.99 0.56
CA GLY A 61 8.07 -5.22 1.41
C GLY A 61 7.77 -4.06 2.37
N LYS A 62 8.47 -2.93 2.20
CA LYS A 62 8.29 -1.70 2.97
C LYS A 62 7.65 -0.62 2.10
N VAL A 63 6.59 0.00 2.60
CA VAL A 63 5.89 1.11 1.92
C VAL A 63 6.51 2.42 2.37
N GLY A 64 7.55 2.83 1.63
CA GLY A 64 8.19 4.12 1.78
C GLY A 64 7.50 5.22 0.95
N PRO A 65 8.01 6.47 0.98
CA PRO A 65 7.43 7.60 0.25
C PRO A 65 7.33 7.35 -1.27
N GLN A 66 8.26 6.59 -1.87
CA GLN A 66 8.19 6.22 -3.29
C GLN A 66 7.01 5.27 -3.57
N THR A 67 6.78 4.28 -2.70
CA THR A 67 5.63 3.37 -2.82
C THR A 67 4.32 4.13 -2.58
N TRP A 68 4.28 5.05 -1.61
CA TRP A 68 3.14 5.95 -1.39
C TRP A 68 2.82 6.81 -2.61
N ALA A 69 3.84 7.35 -3.28
CA ALA A 69 3.66 8.12 -4.51
C ALA A 69 3.09 7.26 -5.65
N ALA A 70 3.59 6.02 -5.82
CA ALA A 70 3.07 5.08 -6.81
C ALA A 70 1.61 4.70 -6.54
N LEU A 71 1.27 4.38 -5.29
CA LEU A 71 -0.11 4.10 -4.87
C LEU A 71 -1.04 5.29 -5.12
N GLY A 72 -0.58 6.51 -4.81
CA GLY A 72 -1.33 7.75 -5.06
C GLY A 72 -1.53 8.08 -6.54
N ASN A 73 -0.61 7.67 -7.43
CA ASN A 73 -0.81 7.79 -8.87
C ASN A 73 -1.80 6.73 -9.38
N GLN A 74 -1.74 5.51 -8.84
CA GLN A 74 -2.65 4.44 -9.19
C GLN A 74 -4.10 4.76 -8.77
N THR A 75 -4.33 5.37 -7.59
CA THR A 75 -5.67 5.82 -7.17
C THR A 75 -6.27 6.91 -8.07
N LYS A 76 -5.44 7.83 -8.56
CA LYS A 76 -5.89 8.81 -9.55
C LYS A 76 -6.37 8.13 -10.83
N ASN A 77 -5.66 7.09 -11.28
CA ASN A 77 -6.05 6.33 -12.47
C ASN A 77 -7.32 5.50 -12.25
N THR A 78 -7.51 4.87 -11.08
CA THR A 78 -8.76 4.15 -10.80
C THR A 78 -9.95 5.07 -10.61
N CYS A 79 -9.78 6.26 -10.03
CA CYS A 79 -10.86 7.25 -9.96
C CYS A 79 -11.21 7.86 -11.34
N ALA A 80 -10.24 7.90 -12.27
CA ALA A 80 -10.47 8.29 -13.66
C ALA A 80 -11.11 7.16 -14.51
N GLN A 81 -11.08 5.91 -14.05
CA GLN A 81 -11.66 4.77 -14.76
C GLN A 81 -13.18 4.61 -14.55
N PHE A 82 -13.78 5.40 -13.66
CA PHE A 82 -15.24 5.47 -13.45
C PHE A 82 -15.85 6.77 -14.00
N GLN A 83 -15.33 7.27 -15.14
CA GLN A 83 -15.86 8.45 -15.84
C GLN A 83 -16.67 8.07 -17.08
#